data_AF-A0A834VRR1-F1
#
_entry.id   AF-A0A834VRR1-F1
#
_cell.length_a   1.000
_cell.length_b   1.000
_cell.length_c   1.000
_cell.angle_alpha   90.00
_cell.angle_beta   90.00
_cell.angle_gamma   90.00
#
_symmetry.space_group_name_H-M   'P 1'
#
loop_
_entity.id
_entity.type
_entity.pdbx_description
1 polymer ?
#
loop_
_entity_poly.entity_id
_entity_poly.type
_entity_poly.pdbx_seq_one_letter_code
_entity_poly.pdbx_strand_id
1 'polypeptide(L)'
;MHKWRNGGDGGDGELPELLPEGLIWRIASSLVTACQILHYGQASQGEVQHTTPGWKPIKHNDIKINNIFMKPAVQEGEFPTFVLSDFGESFTDLAGTEDVKSDNPDEYTLDADIALLPPEIYSLKLGHGYFNSYLKRFKKRDSNRCTCQNIQTPEHLLLYCHLYKDHRKTLLQTIKHRPVTLPLLLHTSIGIEATLAFITSTKIGTRKWYLGQPPEDLQRDTV
;
A
#
# COMPACT_ATOMS: atom_id res chain seq x y z
N MET A 1 -18.33 -24.41 22.02
CA MET A 1 -17.18 -24.55 21.11
C MET A 1 -17.71 -24.41 19.68
N HIS A 2 -17.65 -23.20 19.11
CA HIS A 2 -18.22 -22.93 17.78
C HIS A 2 -17.31 -23.52 16.71
N LYS A 3 -17.85 -24.46 15.92
CA LYS A 3 -17.14 -25.10 14.81
C LYS A 3 -16.91 -24.09 13.69
N TRP A 4 -15.66 -23.93 13.28
CA TRP A 4 -15.31 -23.28 12.01
C TRP A 4 -15.67 -24.23 10.87
N ARG A 5 -16.70 -23.91 10.08
CA ARG A 5 -16.97 -24.64 8.83
C ARG A 5 -15.95 -24.16 7.80
N ASN A 6 -15.13 -25.08 7.29
CA ASN A 6 -14.39 -24.88 6.06
C ASN A 6 -15.40 -24.57 4.95
N GLY A 7 -15.29 -23.36 4.38
CA GLY A 7 -16.11 -22.88 3.27
C GLY A 7 -15.74 -23.62 1.98
N GLY A 8 -16.22 -24.84 1.85
CA GLY A 8 -16.35 -25.56 0.59
C GLY A 8 -17.75 -25.38 0.06
N ASP A 9 -18.08 -24.17 -0.39
CA ASP A 9 -19.09 -23.88 -1.41
C ASP A 9 -19.06 -22.36 -1.63
N GLY A 10 -19.09 -21.95 -2.89
CA GLY A 10 -18.93 -20.57 -3.36
C GLY A 10 -20.06 -19.61 -2.99
N GLY A 11 -20.36 -19.49 -1.69
CA GLY A 11 -21.17 -18.44 -1.12
C GLY A 11 -20.27 -17.27 -0.73
N ASP A 12 -20.58 -16.11 -1.28
CA ASP A 12 -20.10 -14.78 -0.96
C ASP A 12 -19.81 -14.69 0.55
N GLY A 13 -18.52 -14.67 0.90
CA GLY A 13 -18.06 -14.80 2.29
C GLY A 13 -18.44 -13.61 3.14
N GLU A 14 -19.67 -13.58 3.64
CA GLU A 14 -20.09 -12.66 4.68
C GLU A 14 -19.38 -13.02 5.99
N LEU A 15 -18.54 -12.11 6.45
CA LEU A 15 -17.92 -12.19 7.77
C LEU A 15 -19.03 -12.15 8.84
N PRO A 16 -18.95 -12.97 9.89
CA PRO A 16 -19.94 -12.95 10.97
C PRO A 16 -20.02 -11.55 11.62
N GLU A 17 -21.24 -11.13 11.95
CA GLU A 17 -21.56 -9.80 12.51
C GLU A 17 -20.77 -9.49 13.79
N LEU A 18 -20.41 -10.52 14.56
CA LEU A 18 -19.55 -10.45 15.72
C LEU A 18 -18.42 -11.46 15.61
N LEU A 19 -17.18 -10.97 15.72
CA LEU A 19 -16.01 -11.84 15.80
C LEU A 19 -16.00 -12.55 17.16
N PRO A 20 -15.78 -13.88 17.21
CA PRO A 20 -15.63 -14.58 18.47
C PRO A 20 -14.49 -14.00 19.30
N GLU A 21 -14.68 -13.88 20.62
CA GLU A 21 -13.67 -13.33 21.53
C GLU A 21 -12.31 -14.04 21.39
N GLY A 22 -12.32 -15.36 21.28
CA GLY A 22 -11.10 -16.16 21.06
C GLY A 22 -10.36 -15.80 19.77
N LEU A 23 -11.09 -15.39 18.72
CA LEU A 23 -10.47 -14.92 17.48
C LEU A 23 -9.84 -13.53 17.65
N ILE A 24 -10.51 -12.63 18.39
CA ILE A 24 -9.97 -11.31 18.72
C ILE A 24 -8.66 -11.46 19.49
N TRP A 25 -8.65 -12.32 20.51
CA TRP A 25 -7.44 -12.63 21.27
C TRP A 25 -6.35 -13.22 20.39
N ARG A 26 -6.71 -14.06 19.41
CA ARG A 26 -5.74 -14.63 18.47
C ARG A 26 -5.12 -13.56 17.57
N ILE A 27 -5.91 -12.64 17.04
CA ILE A 27 -5.42 -11.49 16.25
C ILE A 27 -4.48 -10.65 17.10
N ALA A 28 -4.93 -10.23 18.30
CA ALA A 28 -4.14 -9.41 19.20
C ALA A 28 -2.82 -10.09 19.57
N SER A 29 -2.86 -11.38 19.92
CA SER A 29 -1.67 -12.18 20.24
C SER A 29 -0.69 -12.23 19.06
N SER A 30 -1.15 -12.53 17.85
CA SER A 30 -0.29 -12.55 16.66
C SER A 30 0.36 -11.19 16.38
N LEU A 31 -0.39 -10.09 16.55
CA LEU A 31 0.14 -8.73 16.36
C LEU A 31 1.16 -8.35 17.43
N VAL A 32 0.87 -8.66 18.71
CA VAL A 32 1.82 -8.44 19.81
C VAL A 32 3.11 -9.22 19.56
N THR A 33 3.00 -10.49 19.14
CA THR A 33 4.17 -11.30 18.77
C THR A 33 4.96 -10.68 17.62
N ALA A 34 4.28 -10.18 16.57
CA ALA A 34 4.95 -9.50 15.48
C ALA A 34 5.68 -8.22 15.96
N CYS A 35 5.03 -7.39 16.77
CA CYS A 35 5.64 -6.18 17.35
C CYS A 35 6.84 -6.51 18.26
N GLN A 36 6.75 -7.58 19.04
CA GLN A 36 7.85 -8.08 19.85
C GLN A 36 9.05 -8.47 19.00
N ILE A 37 8.82 -9.22 17.92
CA ILE A 37 9.88 -9.60 16.98
C ILE A 37 10.51 -8.36 16.35
N LEU A 38 9.71 -7.38 15.91
CA LEU A 38 10.23 -6.15 15.31
C LEU A 38 11.07 -5.33 16.30
N HIS A 39 10.61 -5.23 17.55
CA HIS A 39 11.26 -4.40 18.54
C HIS A 39 12.49 -5.07 19.18
N TYR A 40 12.40 -6.37 19.50
CA TYR A 40 13.41 -7.09 20.26
C TYR A 40 14.20 -8.11 19.43
N GLY A 41 13.80 -8.39 18.19
CA GLY A 41 14.38 -9.42 17.35
C GLY A 41 13.92 -10.84 17.71
N GLN A 42 12.99 -10.97 18.65
CA GLN A 42 12.45 -12.26 19.11
C GLN A 42 11.09 -12.09 19.79
N ALA A 43 10.27 -13.14 19.71
CA ALA A 43 9.04 -13.25 20.49
C ALA A 43 9.37 -13.49 21.97
N SER A 44 8.50 -13.03 22.88
CA SER A 44 8.67 -13.33 24.30
C SER A 44 8.56 -14.83 24.56
N GLN A 45 9.51 -15.38 25.32
CA GLN A 45 9.52 -16.78 25.76
C GLN A 45 9.03 -16.96 27.21
N GLY A 46 8.33 -15.97 27.77
CA GLY A 46 7.73 -16.05 29.12
C GLY A 46 8.59 -15.50 30.27
N GLU A 47 9.79 -14.99 29.98
CA GLU A 47 10.64 -14.26 30.93
C GLU A 47 10.81 -12.79 30.52
N VAL A 48 11.67 -12.05 31.23
CA VAL A 48 12.05 -10.66 30.88
C VAL A 48 12.52 -10.63 29.43
N GLN A 49 11.88 -9.77 28.64
CA GLN A 49 12.16 -9.71 27.22
C GLN A 49 13.50 -9.00 26.98
N HIS A 50 14.46 -9.75 26.45
CA HIS A 50 15.77 -9.22 26.08
C HIS A 50 15.83 -8.93 24.58
N THR A 51 16.50 -7.85 24.20
CA THR A 51 16.81 -7.59 22.79
C THR A 51 17.88 -8.59 22.33
N THR A 52 17.65 -9.23 21.18
CA THR A 52 18.63 -10.11 20.53
C THR A 52 19.95 -9.34 20.32
N PRO A 53 21.13 -9.88 20.69
CA PRO A 53 22.39 -9.16 20.53
C PRO A 53 22.62 -8.71 19.08
N GLY A 54 22.93 -7.42 18.91
CA GLY A 54 23.11 -6.82 17.58
C GLY A 54 21.81 -6.48 16.83
N TRP A 55 20.64 -6.83 17.38
CA TRP A 55 19.36 -6.39 16.82
C TRP A 55 19.12 -4.91 17.10
N LYS A 56 18.65 -4.20 16.09
CA LYS A 56 18.15 -2.85 16.26
C LYS A 56 16.64 -2.83 16.06
N PRO A 57 15.87 -2.15 16.93
CA PRO A 57 14.41 -2.14 16.83
C PRO A 57 13.91 -1.58 15.48
N ILE A 58 12.86 -2.21 14.93
CA ILE A 58 12.17 -1.76 13.71
C ILE A 58 10.77 -1.29 14.08
N LYS A 59 10.40 -0.10 13.62
CA LYS A 59 9.05 0.46 13.67
C LYS A 59 8.35 0.20 12.35
N HIS A 60 7.17 -0.40 12.40
CA HIS A 60 6.39 -0.73 11.20
C HIS A 60 5.80 0.51 10.50
N ASN A 61 5.43 1.53 11.28
CA ASN A 61 4.83 2.82 10.86
C ASN A 61 3.45 2.76 10.15
N ASP A 62 2.94 1.59 9.79
CA ASP A 62 1.67 1.44 9.04
C ASP A 62 0.84 0.22 9.47
N ILE A 63 0.71 -0.01 10.78
CA ILE A 63 -0.14 -1.08 11.31
C ILE A 63 -1.61 -0.68 11.18
N LYS A 64 -2.30 -1.32 10.22
CA LYS A 64 -3.74 -1.15 9.96
C LYS A 64 -4.32 -2.48 9.47
N ILE A 65 -5.65 -2.63 9.56
CA ILE A 65 -6.34 -3.88 9.22
C ILE A 65 -6.04 -4.39 7.80
N ASN A 66 -5.84 -3.48 6.84
CA ASN A 66 -5.53 -3.81 5.45
C ASN A 66 -4.14 -4.47 5.28
N ASN A 67 -3.25 -4.28 6.25
CA ASN A 67 -1.88 -4.81 6.24
C ASN A 67 -1.74 -6.04 7.14
N ILE A 68 -2.87 -6.64 7.55
CA ILE A 68 -2.92 -7.87 8.34
C ILE A 68 -3.59 -8.95 7.49
N PHE A 69 -2.78 -9.89 7.02
CA PHE A 69 -3.26 -11.02 6.23
C PHE A 69 -3.62 -12.20 7.12
N MET A 70 -4.63 -12.96 6.68
CA MET A 70 -5.03 -14.21 7.32
C MET A 70 -4.49 -15.39 6.50
N LYS A 71 -3.62 -16.18 7.11
CA LYS A 71 -3.22 -17.49 6.59
C LYS A 71 -4.20 -18.54 7.12
N PRO A 72 -4.89 -19.29 6.24
CA PRO A 72 -5.82 -20.35 6.66
C PRO A 72 -5.14 -21.38 7.57
N ALA A 73 -5.92 -21.93 8.50
CA ALA A 73 -5.50 -23.07 9.30
C ALA A 73 -5.24 -24.28 8.40
N VAL A 74 -4.20 -25.06 8.73
CA VAL A 74 -3.84 -26.26 7.95
C VAL A 74 -4.63 -27.46 8.43
N GLN A 75 -4.91 -27.54 9.73
CA GLN A 75 -5.67 -28.63 10.34
C GLN A 75 -7.04 -28.15 10.82
N GLU A 76 -8.00 -29.07 10.81
CA GLU A 76 -9.35 -28.80 11.30
C GLU A 76 -9.32 -28.55 12.82
N GLY A 77 -9.93 -27.45 13.26
CA GLY A 77 -9.96 -27.05 14.67
C GLY A 77 -8.81 -26.12 15.10
N GLU A 78 -7.82 -25.87 14.24
CA GLU A 78 -6.81 -24.83 14.47
C GLU A 78 -7.36 -23.43 14.12
N PHE A 79 -6.89 -22.42 14.84
CA PHE A 79 -7.14 -21.04 14.46
C PHE A 79 -6.24 -20.63 13.28
N PRO A 80 -6.71 -19.76 12.38
CA PRO A 80 -5.86 -19.17 11.36
C PRO A 80 -4.73 -18.36 11.97
N THR A 81 -3.66 -18.16 11.20
CA THR A 81 -2.50 -17.35 11.59
C THR A 81 -2.62 -15.97 10.96
N PHE A 82 -2.47 -14.92 11.77
CA PHE A 82 -2.47 -13.55 11.29
C PHE A 82 -1.04 -13.07 11.07
N VAL A 83 -0.79 -12.48 9.91
CA VAL A 83 0.54 -12.09 9.45
C VAL A 83 0.53 -10.59 9.16
N LEU A 84 1.43 -9.86 9.82
CA LEU A 84 1.67 -8.45 9.55
C LEU A 84 2.50 -8.29 8.27
N SER A 85 2.20 -7.27 7.47
CA SER A 85 2.75 -7.07 6.13
C SER A 85 2.90 -5.60 5.78
N ASP A 86 3.50 -5.33 4.62
CA ASP A 86 3.71 -3.99 4.08
C ASP A 86 4.63 -3.12 4.95
N PHE A 87 5.89 -3.54 5.01
CA PHE A 87 6.96 -2.86 5.73
C PHE A 87 7.62 -1.73 4.92
N GLY A 88 6.98 -1.24 3.85
CA GLY A 88 7.57 -0.20 3.00
C GLY A 88 8.00 1.02 3.83
N GLU A 89 7.07 1.55 4.62
CA GLU A 89 7.29 2.68 5.55
C GLU A 89 8.25 2.37 6.71
N SER A 90 8.71 1.12 6.85
CA SER A 90 9.73 0.72 7.83
C SER A 90 11.14 0.85 7.28
N PHE A 91 11.32 0.73 5.96
CA PHE A 91 12.65 0.60 5.34
C PHE A 91 12.95 1.68 4.30
N THR A 92 12.04 2.63 4.09
CA THR A 92 12.24 3.75 3.17
C THR A 92 11.89 5.07 3.82
N ASP A 93 12.78 6.06 3.72
CA ASP A 93 12.44 7.46 3.99
C ASP A 93 11.67 8.01 2.78
N LEU A 94 10.56 8.72 3.01
CA LEU A 94 9.76 9.28 1.92
C LEU A 94 10.52 10.43 1.24
N ALA A 95 10.65 10.37 -0.08
CA ALA A 95 11.28 11.44 -0.86
C ALA A 95 10.56 12.78 -0.63
N GLY A 96 11.29 13.78 -0.11
CA GLY A 96 10.77 15.10 0.26
C GLY A 96 10.49 15.31 1.75
N THR A 97 10.86 14.37 2.61
CA THR A 97 10.94 14.54 4.07
C THR A 97 12.39 14.48 4.56
N GLU A 98 13.31 15.17 3.87
CA GLU A 98 14.74 15.18 4.23
C GLU A 98 15.00 15.64 5.68
N ASP A 99 14.08 16.43 6.25
CA ASP A 99 14.12 16.89 7.65
C ASP A 99 13.41 15.96 8.65
N VAL A 100 12.69 14.92 8.19
CA VAL A 100 11.96 13.96 9.04
C VAL A 100 12.46 12.56 8.72
N LYS A 101 13.62 12.24 9.29
CA LYS A 101 14.23 10.92 9.21
C LYS A 101 13.41 9.91 10.00
N SER A 102 13.20 8.71 9.45
CA SER A 102 12.58 7.61 10.20
C SER A 102 13.39 7.31 11.46
N ASP A 103 12.71 6.93 12.55
CA ASP A 103 13.38 6.46 13.78
C ASP A 103 14.05 5.08 13.59
N ASN A 104 13.89 4.45 12.42
CA ASN A 104 14.50 3.18 12.10
C ASN A 104 15.99 3.31 11.77
N PRO A 105 16.81 2.30 12.10
CA PRO A 105 18.23 2.33 11.81
C PRO A 105 18.54 2.46 10.31
N ASP A 106 19.45 3.36 9.96
CA ASP A 106 19.92 3.60 8.58
C ASP A 106 20.36 2.32 7.86
N GLU A 107 20.96 1.37 8.57
CA GLU A 107 21.42 0.09 7.97
C GLU A 107 20.29 -0.83 7.49
N TYR A 108 19.05 -0.59 7.94
CA TYR A 108 17.86 -1.27 7.44
C TYR A 108 17.09 -0.43 6.41
N THR A 109 17.48 0.83 6.24
CA THR A 109 16.95 1.65 5.15
C THR A 109 17.59 1.21 3.85
N LEU A 110 16.77 0.96 2.83
CA LEU A 110 17.29 0.69 1.50
C LEU A 110 17.90 1.99 0.96
N ASP A 111 19.14 1.92 0.45
CA ASP A 111 19.76 3.05 -0.26
C ASP A 111 18.76 3.59 -1.28
N ALA A 112 18.67 4.92 -1.39
CA ALA A 112 17.69 5.59 -2.24
C ALA A 112 17.65 5.02 -3.68
N ASP A 113 18.79 4.51 -4.17
CA ASP A 113 18.95 3.88 -5.49
C ASP A 113 18.36 2.45 -5.61
N ILE A 114 18.19 1.72 -4.51
CA ILE A 114 17.53 0.39 -4.45
C ILE A 114 16.09 0.51 -3.92
N ALA A 115 15.79 1.55 -3.13
CA ALA A 115 14.46 1.95 -2.66
C ALA A 115 13.54 2.51 -3.77
N LEU A 116 13.99 2.50 -5.03
CA LEU A 116 13.39 3.17 -6.20
C LEU A 116 12.04 2.60 -6.68
N LEU A 117 11.27 1.94 -5.83
CA LEU A 117 9.85 1.82 -6.03
C LEU A 117 9.15 2.29 -4.76
N PRO A 118 9.04 3.62 -4.56
CA PRO A 118 8.12 4.19 -3.58
C PRO A 118 6.78 3.45 -3.60
N PRO A 119 6.04 3.34 -2.49
CA PRO A 119 4.71 2.72 -2.45
C PRO A 119 3.81 3.16 -3.61
N GLU A 120 4.01 4.37 -4.12
CA GLU A 120 3.36 4.95 -5.29
C GLU A 120 3.64 4.19 -6.60
N ILE A 121 4.85 3.71 -6.88
CA ILE A 121 5.13 2.95 -8.11
C ILE A 121 4.50 1.57 -8.05
N TYR A 122 4.56 0.88 -6.90
CA TYR A 122 3.85 -0.39 -6.73
C TYR A 122 2.33 -0.20 -6.82
N SER A 123 1.82 0.88 -6.22
CA SER A 123 0.41 1.30 -6.35
C SER A 123 0.02 1.48 -7.82
N LEU A 124 0.85 2.16 -8.62
CA LEU A 124 0.62 2.33 -10.06
C LEU A 124 0.69 1.02 -10.85
N LYS A 125 1.65 0.15 -10.55
CA LYS A 125 1.81 -1.17 -11.19
C LYS A 125 0.60 -2.07 -10.95
N LEU A 126 0.14 -2.11 -9.71
CA LEU A 126 -0.98 -2.95 -9.29
C LEU A 126 -2.34 -2.31 -9.61
N GLY A 127 -2.36 -1.01 -9.92
CA GLY A 127 -3.60 -0.23 -9.95
C GLY A 127 -4.31 -0.20 -8.60
N HIS A 128 -3.55 -0.35 -7.52
CA HIS A 128 -4.02 -0.30 -6.15
C HIS A 128 -3.62 1.03 -5.53
N GLY A 129 -4.47 1.63 -4.70
CA GLY A 129 -4.18 2.94 -4.09
C GLY A 129 -5.29 3.94 -4.36
N TYR A 130 -4.96 5.24 -4.37
CA TYR A 130 -5.96 6.30 -4.35
C TYR A 130 -6.60 6.61 -5.72
N PHE A 131 -6.76 5.61 -6.59
CA PHE A 131 -7.43 5.75 -7.88
C PHE A 131 -8.93 5.47 -7.73
N ASN A 132 -9.80 6.26 -8.34
CA ASN A 132 -11.24 6.04 -8.26
C ASN A 132 -11.65 4.65 -8.81
N SER A 133 -10.94 4.13 -9.82
CA SER A 133 -11.13 2.75 -10.31
C SER A 133 -10.89 1.69 -9.23
N TYR A 134 -9.92 1.88 -8.35
CA TYR A 134 -9.65 1.01 -7.22
C TYR A 134 -10.61 1.28 -6.05
N LEU A 135 -10.76 2.53 -5.64
CA LEU A 135 -11.55 2.94 -4.48
C LEU A 135 -13.04 2.57 -4.62
N LYS A 136 -13.60 2.60 -5.84
CA LYS A 136 -14.98 2.17 -6.09
C LYS A 136 -15.20 0.70 -5.74
N ARG A 137 -14.21 -0.18 -5.94
CA ARG A 137 -14.31 -1.61 -5.57
C ARG A 137 -14.56 -1.81 -4.07
N PHE A 138 -14.09 -0.87 -3.25
CA PHE A 138 -14.24 -0.87 -1.79
C PHE A 138 -15.31 0.11 -1.28
N LYS A 139 -16.17 0.62 -2.17
CA LYS A 139 -17.24 1.57 -1.83
C LYS A 139 -16.73 2.82 -1.08
N LYS A 140 -15.51 3.26 -1.38
CA LYS A 140 -14.90 4.50 -0.85
C LYS A 140 -15.17 5.73 -1.73
N ARG A 141 -15.65 5.50 -2.96
CA ARG A 141 -16.08 6.47 -3.97
C ARG A 141 -17.27 5.87 -4.71
N ASP A 142 -18.24 6.68 -5.10
CA ASP A 142 -19.42 6.19 -5.85
C ASP A 142 -19.08 6.04 -7.35
N SER A 143 -18.14 6.84 -7.82
CA SER A 143 -17.68 6.86 -9.21
C SER A 143 -16.27 6.31 -9.36
N ASN A 144 -16.01 5.64 -10.49
CA ASN A 144 -14.66 5.28 -10.92
C ASN A 144 -14.07 6.30 -11.91
N ARG A 145 -14.78 7.41 -12.15
CA ARG A 145 -14.41 8.41 -13.15
C ARG A 145 -13.40 9.39 -12.59
N CYS A 146 -12.56 9.89 -13.48
CA CYS A 146 -11.71 11.05 -13.26
C CYS A 146 -12.55 12.32 -13.49
N THR A 147 -12.06 13.47 -13.04
CA THR A 147 -12.63 14.79 -13.37
C THR A 147 -12.74 15.00 -14.88
N CYS A 148 -11.85 14.41 -15.67
CA CYS A 148 -11.92 14.42 -17.13
C CYS A 148 -12.94 13.42 -17.73
N GLN A 149 -13.79 12.81 -16.89
CA GLN A 149 -14.87 11.86 -17.20
C GLN A 149 -14.47 10.45 -17.67
N ASN A 150 -13.20 10.22 -17.99
CA ASN A 150 -12.67 8.88 -18.26
C ASN A 150 -12.53 8.05 -16.99
N ILE A 151 -12.40 6.72 -17.11
CA ILE A 151 -12.12 5.86 -15.95
C ILE A 151 -10.75 6.23 -15.38
N GLN A 152 -10.69 6.52 -14.08
CA GLN A 152 -9.48 6.94 -13.40
C GLN A 152 -8.60 5.73 -13.05
N THR A 153 -7.86 5.23 -14.03
CA THR A 153 -6.80 4.20 -13.86
C THR A 153 -5.42 4.84 -13.83
N PRO A 154 -4.38 4.15 -13.32
CA PRO A 154 -2.98 4.56 -13.48
C PRO A 154 -2.63 4.87 -14.93
N GLU A 155 -3.03 3.97 -15.84
CA GLU A 155 -2.79 4.10 -17.27
C GLU A 155 -3.38 5.39 -17.83
N HIS A 156 -4.65 5.65 -17.49
CA HIS A 156 -5.31 6.88 -17.89
C HIS A 156 -4.56 8.12 -17.39
N LEU A 157 -4.19 8.17 -16.11
CA LEU A 157 -3.52 9.32 -15.51
C LEU A 157 -2.12 9.55 -16.12
N LEU A 158 -1.35 8.48 -16.29
CA LEU A 158 0.03 8.51 -16.77
C LEU A 158 0.17 8.71 -18.28
N LEU A 159 -0.81 8.28 -19.09
CA LEU A 159 -0.69 8.29 -20.55
C LEU A 159 -1.70 9.22 -21.24
N TYR A 160 -2.93 9.32 -20.73
CA TYR A 160 -4.06 9.81 -21.53
C TYR A 160 -4.78 11.05 -20.96
N CYS A 161 -4.76 11.27 -19.64
CA CYS A 161 -5.58 12.26 -18.98
C CYS A 161 -5.21 13.69 -19.41
N HIS A 162 -6.08 14.39 -20.14
CA HIS A 162 -5.73 15.71 -20.66
C HIS A 162 -5.40 16.75 -19.57
N LEU A 163 -5.92 16.58 -18.35
CA LEU A 163 -5.61 17.45 -17.19
C LEU A 163 -4.12 17.42 -16.81
N TYR A 164 -3.40 16.36 -17.14
CA TYR A 164 -1.96 16.22 -16.88
C TYR A 164 -1.10 16.34 -18.13
N LYS A 165 -1.65 16.90 -19.23
CA LYS A 165 -0.94 17.02 -20.51
C LYS A 165 0.37 17.79 -20.36
N ASP A 166 0.38 18.89 -19.61
CA ASP A 166 1.58 19.71 -19.44
C ASP A 166 2.64 19.03 -18.58
N HIS A 167 2.24 18.43 -17.45
CA HIS A 167 3.14 17.63 -16.62
C HIS A 167 3.73 16.44 -17.38
N ARG A 168 2.97 15.82 -18.28
CA ARG A 168 3.46 14.71 -19.11
C ARG A 168 4.51 15.14 -20.13
N LYS A 169 4.63 16.41 -20.50
CA LYS A 169 5.65 16.85 -21.47
C LYS A 169 7.04 16.47 -20.99
N THR A 170 7.35 16.73 -19.71
CA THR A 170 8.63 16.39 -19.09
C THR A 170 8.88 14.88 -19.08
N LEU A 171 7.89 14.09 -18.63
CA LEU A 171 7.96 12.62 -18.65
C LEU A 171 8.23 12.09 -20.08
N LEU A 172 7.51 12.60 -21.07
CA LEU A 172 7.63 12.19 -22.46
C LEU A 172 8.91 12.68 -23.15
N GLN A 173 9.58 13.71 -22.62
CA GLN A 173 10.89 14.16 -23.11
C GLN A 173 12.02 13.27 -22.59
N THR A 174 11.93 12.82 -21.34
CA THR A 174 12.87 11.86 -20.75
C THR A 174 12.82 10.51 -21.47
N ILE A 175 11.63 10.07 -21.86
CA ILE A 175 11.43 8.80 -22.57
C ILE A 175 11.63 8.98 -24.08
N LYS A 176 12.81 8.58 -24.58
CA LYS A 176 13.18 8.67 -26.01
C LYS A 176 12.47 7.65 -26.91
N HIS A 177 11.86 6.61 -26.34
CA HIS A 177 11.15 5.57 -27.09
C HIS A 177 9.69 5.95 -27.38
N ARG A 178 9.22 5.61 -28.58
CA ARG A 178 7.82 5.77 -29.01
C ARG A 178 7.30 4.44 -29.60
N PRO A 179 6.07 4.00 -29.29
CA PRO A 179 5.11 4.64 -28.38
C PRO A 179 5.51 4.49 -26.90
N VAL A 180 5.10 5.46 -26.07
CA VAL A 180 5.25 5.35 -24.61
C VAL A 180 4.12 4.49 -24.07
N THR A 181 4.46 3.38 -23.42
CA THR A 181 3.50 2.41 -22.88
C THR A 181 3.60 2.31 -21.36
N LEU A 182 2.55 1.83 -20.71
CA LEU A 182 2.57 1.64 -19.25
C LEU A 182 3.67 0.66 -18.79
N PRO A 183 3.92 -0.48 -19.47
CA PRO A 183 5.04 -1.36 -19.13
C PRO A 183 6.40 -0.65 -19.23
N LEU A 184 6.60 0.19 -20.26
CA LEU A 184 7.84 0.97 -20.40
C LEU A 184 8.03 1.91 -19.21
N LEU A 185 6.98 2.63 -18.82
CA LEU A 185 7.03 3.57 -17.69
C LEU A 185 7.23 2.87 -16.35
N LEU A 186 6.60 1.72 -16.12
CA LEU A 186 6.60 1.12 -14.79
C LEU A 186 7.66 0.03 -14.61
N HIS A 187 8.18 -0.61 -15.67
CA HIS A 187 9.06 -1.78 -15.56
C HIS A 187 10.49 -1.57 -16.09
N THR A 188 10.84 -0.36 -16.50
CA THR A 188 12.21 -0.02 -16.90
C THR A 188 12.77 1.06 -15.99
N SER A 189 14.07 1.05 -15.69
CA SER A 189 14.69 2.01 -14.78
C SER A 189 14.46 3.46 -15.24
N ILE A 190 14.68 3.73 -16.53
CA ILE A 190 14.45 5.05 -17.15
C ILE A 190 12.96 5.46 -17.05
N GLY A 191 12.06 4.50 -17.27
CA GLY A 191 10.62 4.70 -17.11
C GLY A 191 10.24 5.06 -15.68
N ILE A 192 10.77 4.32 -14.71
CA ILE A 192 10.50 4.46 -13.28
C ILE A 192 10.96 5.82 -12.81
N GLU A 193 12.19 6.22 -13.13
CA GLU A 193 12.75 7.54 -12.79
C GLU A 193 11.88 8.68 -13.36
N ALA A 194 11.49 8.59 -14.64
CA ALA A 194 10.62 9.59 -15.27
C ALA A 194 9.23 9.62 -14.64
N THR A 195 8.70 8.47 -14.26
CA THR A 195 7.40 8.33 -13.59
C THR A 195 7.45 8.90 -12.18
N LEU A 196 8.55 8.70 -11.44
CA LEU A 196 8.76 9.29 -10.13
C LEU A 196 8.81 10.81 -10.18
N ALA A 197 9.56 11.39 -11.12
CA ALA A 197 9.55 12.84 -11.32
C ALA A 197 8.14 13.38 -11.62
N PHE A 198 7.37 12.65 -12.43
CA PHE A 198 5.99 13.00 -12.73
C PHE A 198 5.07 12.93 -11.50
N ILE A 199 5.15 11.87 -10.69
CA ILE A 199 4.38 11.74 -9.44
C ILE A 199 4.80 12.82 -8.45
N THR A 200 6.09 13.11 -8.31
CA THR A 200 6.58 14.14 -7.39
C THR A 200 6.00 15.51 -7.71
N SER A 201 5.85 15.84 -8.99
CA SER A 201 5.27 17.13 -9.43
C SER A 201 3.74 17.16 -9.36
N THR A 202 3.06 16.06 -9.67
CA THR A 202 1.57 16.02 -9.76
C THR A 202 0.89 15.51 -8.49
N LYS A 203 1.65 14.82 -7.64
CA LYS A 203 1.22 14.04 -6.49
C LYS A 203 0.23 12.91 -6.81
N ILE A 204 0.01 12.57 -8.08
CA ILE A 204 -0.98 11.57 -8.50
C ILE A 204 -0.79 10.24 -7.75
N GLY A 205 -1.90 9.63 -7.34
CA GLY A 205 -1.89 8.33 -6.67
C GLY A 205 -1.50 8.39 -5.19
N THR A 206 -1.10 9.56 -4.67
CA THR A 206 -0.80 9.75 -3.25
C THR A 206 -2.05 10.13 -2.45
N ARG A 207 -1.98 9.97 -1.12
CA ARG A 207 -3.04 10.41 -0.19
C ARG A 207 -3.29 11.92 -0.28
N LYS A 208 -2.23 12.73 -0.42
CA LYS A 208 -2.34 14.19 -0.51
C LYS A 208 -3.13 14.61 -1.75
N TRP A 209 -2.86 13.97 -2.89
CA TRP A 209 -3.63 14.19 -4.11
C TRP A 209 -5.10 13.79 -3.95
N TYR A 210 -5.36 12.64 -3.33
CA TYR A 210 -6.73 12.19 -3.04
C TYR A 210 -7.52 13.16 -2.16
N LEU A 211 -6.92 13.64 -1.07
CA LEU A 211 -7.55 14.58 -0.15
C LEU A 211 -7.77 15.96 -0.79
N GLY A 212 -6.95 16.32 -1.79
CA GLY A 212 -7.08 17.57 -2.55
C GLY A 212 -8.09 17.51 -3.70
N GLN A 213 -8.67 16.34 -4.01
CA GLN A 213 -9.69 16.26 -5.06
C GLN A 213 -11.02 16.84 -4.57
N PRO A 214 -11.75 17.62 -5.41
CA PRO A 214 -13.05 18.13 -5.05
C PRO A 214 -14.02 16.97 -4.71
N PRO A 215 -15.00 17.18 -3.81
CA PRO A 215 -16.10 16.25 -3.55
C PRO A 215 -16.77 15.81 -4.87
N GLU A 216 -17.26 14.57 -4.94
CA GLU A 216 -17.83 14.00 -6.19
C GLU A 216 -19.00 14.81 -6.74
N ASP A 217 -19.73 15.49 -5.86
CA ASP A 217 -20.90 16.31 -6.17
C ASP A 217 -20.54 17.53 -7.04
N LEU A 218 -19.35 18.09 -6.82
CA LEU A 218 -18.84 19.27 -7.55
C LEU A 218 -18.08 18.90 -8.84
N GLN A 219 -17.81 17.61 -9.08
CA GLN A 219 -17.14 17.13 -10.29
C GLN A 219 -18.09 16.94 -11.48
N ARG A 220 -19.41 17.08 -11.28
CA ARG A 220 -20.44 16.95 -12.33
C ARG A 220 -20.74 18.27 -13.05
N ASP A 221 -20.44 19.41 -12.42
CA ASP A 221 -20.89 20.74 -12.86
C ASP A 221 -19.80 21.58 -13.56
N THR A 222 -18.61 21.00 -13.79
CA THR A 222 -17.52 21.65 -14.53
C THR A 222 -17.23 20.89 -15.82
N VAL A 223 -18.07 21.14 -16.84
CA VAL A 223 -17.78 20.88 -18.25
C VAL A 223 -17.90 22.20 -18.99
#